data_AF-A0A0D1M6W8-F1
#
_entry.id   AF-A0A0D1M6W8-F1
#
_cell.length_a   1.000
_cell.length_b   1.000
_cell.length_c   1.000
_cell.angle_alpha   90.00
_cell.angle_beta   90.00
_cell.angle_gamma   90.00
#
_symmetry.space_group_name_H-M   'P 1'
#
loop_
_entity.id
_entity.type
_entity.pdbx_description
1 polymer ?
#
loop_
_entity_poly.entity_id
_entity_poly.type
_entity_poly.pdbx_seq_one_letter_code
_entity_poly.pdbx_strand_id
1 'polypeptide(L)' 'MSVNVNTATADELDAVPALAGHGFEIVRYREDRGGFTALRQLDEVPGLAGKVDPDDDALTVE' A
#
# COMPACT_ATOMS: atom_id res chain seq x y z
N MET A 1 -6.84 -11.15 -8.41
CA MET A 1 -7.38 -9.78 -8.55
C MET A 1 -6.52 -8.95 -7.63
N SER A 2 -5.65 -8.11 -8.16
CA SER A 2 -4.72 -7.30 -7.37
C SER A 2 -5.38 -5.99 -6.94
N VAL A 3 -4.95 -5.44 -5.80
CA VAL A 3 -5.34 -4.12 -5.30
C VAL A 3 -4.26 -3.11 -5.71
N ASN A 4 -4.66 -2.06 -6.44
CA ASN A 4 -3.74 -0.99 -6.82
C ASN A 4 -3.56 0.00 -5.66
N VAL A 5 -2.33 0.11 -5.14
CA VAL A 5 -2.00 0.97 -3.99
C VAL A 5 -2.09 2.46 -4.27
N ASN A 6 -2.14 2.87 -5.53
CA ASN A 6 -2.29 4.26 -5.95
C ASN A 6 -3.76 4.71 -6.07
N THR A 7 -4.70 3.77 -6.22
CA THR A 7 -6.10 4.10 -6.52
C THR A 7 -7.11 3.52 -5.55
N ALA A 8 -6.78 2.41 -4.87
CA ALA A 8 -7.65 1.79 -3.89
C ALA A 8 -7.95 2.72 -2.71
N THR A 9 -9.16 2.61 -2.18
CA THR A 9 -9.59 3.28 -0.94
C THR A 9 -8.88 2.72 0.29
N ALA A 10 -8.89 3.46 1.39
CA ALA A 10 -8.31 2.96 2.65
C ALA A 10 -8.96 1.63 3.10
N ASP A 11 -10.28 1.49 2.95
CA ASP A 11 -10.99 0.26 3.31
C ASP A 11 -10.61 -0.93 2.41
N GLU A 12 -10.41 -0.71 1.10
CA GLU A 12 -9.93 -1.75 0.18
C GLU A 12 -8.49 -2.17 0.47
N LEU A 13 -7.64 -1.23 0.90
CA LEU A 13 -6.28 -1.52 1.35
C LEU A 13 -6.30 -2.31 2.66
N ASP A 14 -7.13 -1.91 3.63
CA ASP A 14 -7.27 -2.61 4.92
C ASP A 14 -7.82 -4.03 4.77
N ALA A 15 -8.54 -4.32 3.69
CA ALA A 15 -8.98 -5.68 3.36
C ALA A 15 -7.82 -6.61 2.94
N VAL A 16 -6.65 -6.07 2.60
CA VAL A 16 -5.44 -6.86 2.31
C VAL A 16 -4.75 -7.23 3.62
N PRO A 17 -4.56 -8.53 3.95
CA PRO A 17 -4.01 -8.95 5.24
C PRO A 17 -2.67 -8.31 5.62
N ALA A 18 -1.78 -8.08 4.64
CA ALA A 18 -0.49 -7.43 4.86
C ALA A 18 -0.59 -5.93 5.19
N LEU A 19 -1.69 -5.28 4.79
CA LEU A 19 -1.93 -3.85 4.95
C LEU A 19 -2.98 -3.52 6.02
N ALA A 20 -3.57 -4.53 6.67
CA ALA A 20 -4.65 -4.36 7.63
C ALA A 20 -4.31 -3.34 8.74
N GLY A 21 -5.08 -2.26 8.79
CA GLY A 21 -4.92 -1.15 9.73
C GLY A 21 -3.89 -0.10 9.30
N HIS A 22 -3.50 -0.09 8.02
CA HIS A 22 -2.57 0.89 7.43
C HIS A 22 -3.13 1.59 6.19
N GLY A 23 -4.37 1.29 5.78
CA GLY A 23 -4.98 1.85 4.57
C GLY A 23 -5.00 3.38 4.58
N PHE A 24 -5.32 3.99 5.72
CA PHE A 24 -5.31 5.45 5.88
C PHE A 24 -3.91 6.05 5.69
N GLU A 25 -2.88 5.44 6.29
CA GLU A 25 -1.49 5.88 6.19
C GLU A 25 -0.97 5.81 4.74
N ILE A 26 -1.34 4.77 3.99
CA ILE A 26 -0.97 4.61 2.59
C ILE A 26 -1.60 5.70 1.73
N VAL A 27 -2.92 5.95 1.90
CA VAL A 27 -3.63 7.00 1.15
C VAL A 27 -3.01 8.37 1.45
N ARG A 28 -2.79 8.67 2.72
CA ARG A 28 -2.14 9.93 3.11
C ARG A 28 -0.73 10.05 2.53
N TYR A 29 0.06 8.97 2.55
CA TYR A 29 1.41 8.98 2.01
C TYR A 29 1.43 9.32 0.52
N ARG A 30 0.61 8.65 -0.30
CA ARG A 30 0.56 8.91 -1.75
C ARG A 30 0.01 10.29 -2.10
N GLU A 31 -0.86 10.85 -1.26
CA GLU A 31 -1.35 12.23 -1.42
C GLU A 31 -0.27 13.26 -1.06
N ASP A 32 0.49 13.04 0.01
CA ASP A 32 1.51 13.97 0.50
C ASP A 32 2.83 13.89 -0.30
N ARG A 33 3.19 12.71 -0.81
CA ARG A 33 4.50 12.42 -1.42
C ARG A 33 4.43 12.11 -2.92
N GLY A 34 3.24 11.92 -3.48
CA GLY A 34 3.02 11.35 -4.80
C GLY A 34 2.88 9.82 -4.76
N GLY A 35 2.30 9.26 -5.83
CA GLY A 35 2.04 7.83 -5.94
C GLY A 35 3.29 6.94 -5.86
N PHE A 36 3.07 5.68 -5.52
CA PHE A 36 4.09 4.64 -5.50
C PHE A 36 4.45 4.21 -6.93
N THR A 37 5.74 4.00 -7.17
CA THR A 37 6.29 3.48 -8.43
C THR A 37 6.85 2.06 -8.29
N ALA A 38 6.96 1.56 -7.05
CA ALA A 38 7.32 0.19 -6.72
C ALA A 38 6.76 -0.20 -5.36
N LEU A 39 6.33 -1.46 -5.18
CA LEU A 39 5.74 -1.94 -3.92
C LEU A 39 6.68 -1.78 -2.70
N ARG A 40 8.00 -1.91 -2.91
CA ARG A 40 9.00 -1.67 -1.85
C ARG A 40 8.90 -0.30 -1.18
N GLN A 41 8.32 0.70 -1.84
CA GLN A 41 8.15 2.03 -1.26
C GLN A 41 7.09 2.06 -0.15
N LEU A 42 6.29 1.01 0.01
CA LEU A 42 5.39 0.86 1.17
C LEU A 42 6.17 0.80 2.49
N ASP A 43 7.46 0.42 2.47
CA ASP A 43 8.33 0.49 3.66
C ASP A 43 8.55 1.92 4.17
N GLU A 44 8.32 2.93 3.33
CA GLU A 44 8.42 4.35 3.70
C GLU A 44 7.16 4.85 4.42
N VAL A 45 6.07 4.08 4.38
CA VAL A 45 4.84 4.38 5.11
C VAL A 45 5.04 4.03 6.58
N PRO A 46 4.75 4.95 7.53
CA PRO A 46 4.93 4.68 8.96
C PRO A 46 4.23 3.41 9.41
N GLY A 47 4.98 2.47 9.97
CA GLY A 47 4.44 1.21 10.50
C GLY A 47 4.31 0.08 9.48
N LEU A 48 4.73 0.26 8.22
CA LEU A 48 4.70 -0.76 7.16
C LEU A 48 6.05 -1.39 6.81
N ALA A 49 7.16 -0.85 7.34
CA ALA A 49 8.49 -1.38 7.11
C ALA A 49 8.59 -2.90 7.35
N GLY A 50 8.87 -3.66 6.29
CA GLY A 50 9.03 -5.11 6.30
C GLY A 50 7.74 -5.91 6.45
N LYS A 51 6.57 -5.28 6.33
CA LYS A 51 5.26 -5.97 6.39
C LYS A 51 4.76 -6.48 5.04
N VAL A 52 5.18 -5.84 3.96
CA VAL A 52 4.75 -6.17 2.61
C VAL A 52 5.87 -6.91 1.90
N ASP A 53 5.53 -8.08 1.36
CA ASP A 53 6.40 -8.77 0.42
C ASP A 53 6.21 -8.13 -0.97
N PRO A 54 7.25 -7.52 -1.58
CA PRO A 54 7.14 -6.91 -2.90
C PRO A 54 6.86 -7.91 -4.03
N ASP A 55 7.03 -9.21 -3.78
CA ASP A 55 6.71 -10.28 -4.73
C ASP A 55 5.27 -10.83 -4.54
N ASP A 56 4.45 -10.24 -3.66
CA ASP A 56 3.06 -10.64 -3.44
C ASP A 56 2.13 -10.16 -4.58
N ASP A 57 1.49 -11.11 -5.26
CA ASP A 57 0.53 -10.88 -6.35
C ASP A 57 -0.77 -10.16 -5.92
N ALA A 58 -0.99 -9.97 -4.61
CA ALA A 58 -2.15 -9.26 -4.06
C ALA A 58 -2.11 -7.75 -4.34
N LEU A 59 -0.93 -7.17 -4.60
CA LEU A 59 -0.74 -5.72 -4.75
C LEU A 59 -0.17 -5.34 -6.10
N THR A 60 -0.49 -4.13 -6.58
CA THR A 60 0.13 -3.54 -7.77
C THR A 60 0.28 -2.03 -7.62
N VAL A 61 1.17 -1.43 -8.41
CA VAL A 61 1.36 0.03 -8.54
C VAL A 61 0.81 0.59 -9.86
N GLU A 62 0.37 -0.28 -10.78
CA GLU A 62 -0.20 0.08 -12.11
C GLU A 62 -1.67 0.46 -12.04
#